data_AF-A0A455AZ47-F1
#
_entry.id   AF-A0A455AZ47-F1
#
_cell.length_a   1.000
_cell.length_b   1.000
_cell.length_c   1.000
_cell.angle_alpha   90.00
_cell.angle_beta   90.00
_cell.angle_gamma   90.00
#
_symmetry.space_group_name_H-M   'P 1'
#
loop_
_entity.id
_entity.type
_entity.pdbx_description
1 polymer ?
#
loop_
_entity_poly.entity_id
_entity_poly.type
_entity_poly.pdbx_seq_one_letter_code
_entity_poly.pdbx_strand_id
1 'polypeptide(L)'
;MAADPAPIGQEELVIIKMEEDETALWDPEPFFKPQPQTLLPGLGRDPRQCFRSFRYEEASGPREALARLRELCRQWLRPEVHSKEQMLELLVLEQFLGVLPPDTRVWVESQCPESGEEAVALVEDLAQMLQET
;
A
#
# COMPACT_ATOMS: atom_id res chain seq x y z
N MET A 1 -1.63 -44.95 50.45
CA MET A 1 -0.99 -43.62 50.34
C MET A 1 -0.40 -43.55 48.94
N ALA A 2 -1.19 -43.09 47.97
CA ALA A 2 -0.78 -42.91 46.58
C ALA A 2 -1.29 -41.54 46.18
N ALA A 3 -0.37 -40.63 45.90
CA ALA A 3 -0.67 -39.30 45.37
C ALA A 3 -0.65 -39.43 43.84
N ASP A 4 -1.82 -39.28 43.21
CA ASP A 4 -1.89 -39.07 41.77
C ASP A 4 -1.48 -37.62 41.45
N PRO A 5 -0.59 -37.38 40.46
CA PRO A 5 -0.31 -36.04 39.99
C PRO A 5 -1.46 -35.55 39.09
N ALA A 6 -1.93 -34.34 39.35
CA ALA A 6 -2.95 -33.66 38.54
C ALA A 6 -2.48 -33.54 37.07
N PRO A 7 -3.34 -33.81 36.08
CA PRO A 7 -3.00 -33.52 34.70
C PRO A 7 -3.11 -32.00 34.47
N ILE A 8 -2.03 -31.41 33.98
CA ILE A 8 -1.97 -30.01 33.54
C ILE A 8 -3.04 -29.83 32.46
N GLY A 9 -3.98 -28.93 32.74
CA GLY A 9 -5.07 -28.59 31.84
C GLY A 9 -4.54 -28.18 30.47
N GLN A 10 -5.16 -28.75 29.46
CA GLN A 10 -4.90 -28.50 28.06
C GLN A 10 -5.20 -27.03 27.76
N GLU A 11 -4.20 -26.28 27.30
CA GLU A 11 -4.40 -25.01 26.63
C GLU A 11 -5.19 -25.31 25.34
N GLU A 12 -6.50 -25.18 25.45
CA GLU A 12 -7.43 -25.23 24.33
C GLU A 12 -7.14 -24.02 23.44
N LEU A 13 -6.29 -24.23 22.44
CA LEU A 13 -6.17 -23.38 21.27
C LEU A 13 -7.54 -23.37 20.59
N VAL A 14 -8.36 -22.38 20.94
CA VAL A 14 -9.61 -22.08 20.24
C VAL A 14 -9.20 -21.61 18.85
N ILE A 15 -9.16 -22.54 17.91
CA ILE A 15 -9.10 -22.24 16.48
C ILE A 15 -10.43 -21.55 16.18
N ILE A 16 -10.42 -20.22 16.20
CA ILE A 16 -11.52 -19.41 15.70
C ILE A 16 -11.70 -19.83 14.25
N LYS A 17 -12.77 -20.57 13.98
CA LYS A 17 -13.27 -20.75 12.62
C LYS A 17 -13.53 -19.36 12.08
N MET A 18 -12.64 -18.86 11.22
CA MET A 18 -12.98 -17.78 10.31
C MET A 18 -14.03 -18.36 9.38
N GLU A 19 -15.30 -18.08 9.66
CA GLU A 19 -16.30 -18.13 8.61
C GLU A 19 -15.95 -17.03 7.62
N GLU A 20 -15.54 -17.48 6.45
CA GLU A 20 -15.24 -16.66 5.28
C GLU A 20 -16.56 -16.08 4.77
N ASP A 21 -16.96 -14.95 5.33
CA ASP A 21 -17.97 -14.08 4.71
C ASP A 21 -17.25 -13.10 3.76
N GLU A 22 -16.90 -13.65 2.59
CA GLU A 22 -16.41 -12.95 1.39
C GLU A 22 -17.50 -12.06 0.74
N THR A 23 -18.36 -11.43 1.53
CA THR A 23 -19.37 -10.46 1.04
C THR A 23 -19.65 -9.32 2.00
N ALA A 24 -18.82 -9.10 3.03
CA ALA A 24 -18.80 -7.83 3.76
C ALA A 24 -18.18 -6.73 2.88
N LEU A 25 -18.98 -6.31 1.89
CA LEU A 25 -19.10 -4.97 1.33
C LEU A 25 -18.25 -4.00 2.15
N TRP A 26 -17.05 -3.70 1.64
CA TRP A 26 -16.01 -2.91 2.29
C TRP A 26 -16.40 -1.44 2.48
N ASP A 27 -17.69 -1.13 2.46
CA ASP A 27 -18.25 0.20 2.53
C ASP A 27 -17.93 0.79 3.92
N PRO A 28 -17.07 1.82 3.99
CA PRO A 28 -16.92 2.54 5.24
C PRO A 28 -18.20 3.34 5.44
N GLU A 29 -19.04 2.93 6.40
CA GLU A 29 -20.19 3.74 6.82
C GLU A 29 -19.79 5.22 7.04
N PRO A 30 -20.67 6.18 6.72
CA PRO A 30 -20.33 7.58 6.41
C PRO A 30 -19.95 8.45 7.63
N PHE A 31 -19.50 7.85 8.74
CA PHE A 31 -19.30 8.56 10.00
C PHE A 31 -18.05 9.44 10.07
N PHE A 32 -17.13 9.33 9.10
CA PHE A 32 -15.99 10.24 9.00
C PHE A 32 -16.11 11.10 7.76
N LYS A 33 -16.80 12.23 7.87
CA LYS A 33 -16.61 13.32 6.91
C LYS A 33 -15.16 13.76 7.01
N PRO A 34 -14.35 13.67 5.94
CA PRO A 34 -13.01 14.21 5.96
C PRO A 34 -13.06 15.68 6.38
N GLN A 35 -12.40 16.05 7.48
CA GLN A 35 -12.07 17.45 7.70
C GLN A 35 -11.17 17.88 6.52
N PRO A 36 -11.52 18.94 5.78
CA PRO A 36 -10.68 19.45 4.72
C PRO A 36 -9.46 20.12 5.37
N GLN A 37 -8.40 19.34 5.54
CA GLN A 37 -7.12 19.83 6.01
C GLN A 37 -6.54 20.72 4.90
N THR A 38 -6.04 21.87 5.30
CA THR A 38 -5.76 23.08 4.52
C THR A 38 -4.59 22.93 3.53
N LEU A 39 -4.70 22.02 2.56
CA LEU A 39 -3.71 21.85 1.50
C LEU A 39 -4.29 22.33 0.17
N LEU A 40 -3.58 23.27 -0.44
CA LEU A 40 -3.94 24.04 -1.62
C LEU A 40 -4.56 23.15 -2.73
N PRO A 41 -5.78 23.48 -3.23
CA PRO A 41 -6.34 22.84 -4.41
C PRO A 41 -5.58 23.35 -5.63
N GLY A 42 -4.71 22.52 -6.21
CA GLY A 42 -3.99 22.89 -7.45
C GLY A 42 -2.72 22.10 -7.74
N LEU A 43 -2.16 21.40 -6.76
CA LEU A 43 -1.06 20.46 -6.98
C LEU A 43 -1.54 19.10 -6.47
N GLY A 44 -2.21 18.33 -7.34
CA GLY A 44 -2.66 16.99 -6.99
C GLY A 44 -1.45 16.17 -6.54
N ARG A 45 -1.29 15.97 -5.24
CA ARG A 45 -0.22 15.12 -4.72
C ARG A 45 -0.51 13.70 -5.16
N ASP A 46 0.52 13.02 -5.66
CA ASP A 46 0.47 11.59 -5.97
C ASP A 46 -0.12 10.83 -4.77
N PRO A 47 -1.28 10.15 -4.92
CA PRO A 47 -1.93 9.40 -3.83
C PRO A 47 -0.98 8.40 -3.16
N ARG A 48 -0.05 7.80 -3.92
CA ARG A 48 1.00 6.93 -3.40
C ARG A 48 1.91 7.66 -2.42
N GLN A 49 2.37 8.86 -2.79
CA GLN A 49 3.23 9.66 -1.92
C GLN A 49 2.48 10.10 -0.67
N CYS A 50 1.20 10.45 -0.77
CA CYS A 50 0.36 10.76 0.38
C CYS A 50 0.23 9.55 1.31
N PHE A 51 -0.01 8.34 0.77
CA PHE A 51 -0.09 7.12 1.56
C PHE A 51 1.20 6.82 2.33
N ARG A 52 2.36 6.95 1.67
CA ARG A 52 3.68 6.67 2.28
C ARG A 52 4.16 7.75 3.25
N SER A 53 3.77 9.01 3.03
CA SER A 53 4.17 10.15 3.88
C SER A 53 3.18 10.47 4.99
N PHE A 54 2.05 9.77 5.07
CA PHE A 54 1.05 9.95 6.11
C PHE A 54 1.66 9.79 7.51
N ARG A 55 1.46 10.78 8.36
CA ARG A 55 1.90 10.78 9.75
C ARG A 55 0.74 10.55 10.71
N TYR A 56 0.98 9.78 11.78
CA TYR A 56 -0.04 9.48 12.78
C TYR A 56 -0.60 10.74 13.45
N GLU A 57 0.24 11.77 13.60
CA GLU A 57 -0.10 13.07 14.18
C GLU A 57 -1.12 13.87 13.36
N GLU A 58 -1.35 13.49 12.09
CA GLU A 58 -2.40 14.08 11.24
C GLU A 58 -3.81 13.55 11.56
N ALA A 59 -3.93 12.55 12.45
CA ALA A 59 -5.19 11.93 12.85
C ALA A 59 -5.51 12.16 14.33
N SER A 60 -6.80 12.24 14.66
CA SER A 60 -7.29 12.42 16.03
C SER A 60 -7.21 11.16 16.89
N GLY A 61 -6.78 10.03 16.31
CA GLY A 61 -6.65 8.75 17.00
C GLY A 61 -6.45 7.57 16.05
N PRO A 62 -6.29 6.35 16.59
CA PRO A 62 -5.88 5.18 15.82
C PRO A 62 -6.93 4.73 14.80
N ARG A 63 -8.21 4.85 15.14
CA ARG A 63 -9.31 4.51 14.22
C ARG A 63 -9.37 5.45 13.03
N GLU A 64 -9.18 6.76 13.27
CA GLU A 64 -9.11 7.75 12.18
C GLU A 64 -7.85 7.53 11.34
N ALA A 65 -6.68 7.32 11.96
CA ALA A 65 -5.44 7.05 11.24
C ALA A 65 -5.57 5.86 10.28
N LEU A 66 -6.16 4.75 10.76
CA LEU A 66 -6.40 3.57 9.93
C LEU A 66 -7.40 3.86 8.79
N ALA A 67 -8.47 4.61 9.05
CA ALA A 67 -9.43 5.01 8.03
C ALA A 67 -8.79 5.89 6.94
N ARG A 68 -7.92 6.84 7.32
CA ARG A 68 -7.17 7.68 6.39
C ARG A 68 -6.17 6.89 5.55
N LEU A 69 -5.43 5.98 6.16
CA LEU A 69 -4.52 5.09 5.43
C LEU A 69 -5.27 4.22 4.42
N ARG A 70 -6.44 3.68 4.79
CA ARG A 70 -7.29 2.92 3.88
C ARG A 70 -7.73 3.76 2.69
N GLU A 71 -8.22 4.97 2.93
CA GLU A 71 -8.65 5.88 1.86
C GLU A 71 -7.51 6.21 0.89
N LEU A 72 -6.34 6.57 1.42
CA LEU A 72 -5.15 6.85 0.61
C LEU A 72 -4.69 5.62 -0.20
N CYS A 73 -4.73 4.43 0.40
CA CYS A 73 -4.43 3.17 -0.28
C CYS A 73 -5.40 2.89 -1.44
N ARG A 74 -6.70 3.14 -1.24
CA ARG A 74 -7.71 3.01 -2.31
C ARG A 74 -7.49 4.01 -3.43
N GLN A 75 -7.20 5.27 -3.11
CA GLN A 75 -6.92 6.29 -4.12
C GLN A 75 -5.65 5.96 -4.94
N TRP A 76 -4.66 5.34 -4.31
CA TRP A 76 -3.46 4.88 -4.99
C TRP A 76 -3.70 3.64 -5.85
N LEU A 77 -4.19 2.54 -5.27
CA LEU A 77 -4.30 1.25 -5.94
C LEU A 77 -5.59 1.10 -6.78
N ARG A 78 -6.58 1.97 -6.57
CA ARG A 78 -7.86 2.03 -7.30
C ARG A 78 -8.48 0.64 -7.56
N PRO A 79 -8.82 -0.11 -6.49
CA PRO A 79 -9.38 -1.46 -6.61
C PRO A 79 -10.71 -1.52 -7.39
N GLU A 80 -11.35 -0.38 -7.66
CA GLU A 80 -12.54 -0.27 -8.49
C GLU A 80 -12.26 -0.48 -9.99
N VAL A 81 -11.00 -0.31 -10.42
CA VAL A 81 -10.58 -0.44 -11.83
C VAL A 81 -9.43 -1.42 -12.03
N HIS A 82 -8.63 -1.71 -10.99
CA HIS A 82 -7.51 -2.64 -11.06
C HIS A 82 -7.85 -4.01 -10.46
N SER A 83 -7.44 -5.08 -11.15
CA SER A 83 -7.41 -6.42 -10.59
C SER A 83 -6.35 -6.54 -9.48
N LYS A 84 -6.44 -7.61 -8.69
CA LYS A 84 -5.46 -7.92 -7.66
C LYS A 84 -4.04 -8.00 -8.23
N GLU A 85 -3.87 -8.64 -9.37
CA GLU A 85 -2.60 -8.80 -10.06
C GLU A 85 -2.06 -7.44 -10.52
N GLN A 86 -2.91 -6.59 -11.09
CA GLN A 86 -2.52 -5.22 -11.48
C GLN A 86 -2.08 -4.40 -10.26
N MET A 87 -2.79 -4.52 -9.12
CA MET A 87 -2.38 -3.85 -7.89
C MET A 87 -1.03 -4.35 -7.38
N LEU A 88 -0.74 -5.65 -7.50
CA LEU A 88 0.57 -6.22 -7.15
C LEU A 88 1.67 -5.68 -8.08
N GLU A 89 1.40 -5.58 -9.38
CA GLU A 89 2.36 -5.00 -10.34
C GLU A 89 2.67 -3.52 -10.03
N LEU A 90 1.69 -2.73 -9.57
CA LEU A 90 1.95 -1.36 -9.10
C LEU A 90 2.90 -1.32 -7.89
N LEU A 91 2.80 -2.30 -6.97
CA LEU A 91 3.73 -2.42 -5.84
C LEU A 91 5.12 -2.85 -6.29
N VAL A 92 5.20 -3.79 -7.25
CA VAL A 92 6.47 -4.22 -7.85
C VAL A 92 7.14 -3.06 -8.55
N LEU A 93 6.40 -2.28 -9.32
CA LEU A 93 6.89 -1.07 -9.99
C LEU A 93 7.43 -0.04 -9.00
N GLU A 94 6.68 0.27 -7.92
CA GLU A 94 7.16 1.16 -6.85
C GLU A 94 8.49 0.66 -6.28
N GLN A 95 8.59 -0.64 -5.99
CA GLN A 95 9.80 -1.24 -5.44
C GLN A 95 10.96 -1.24 -6.45
N PHE A 96 10.68 -1.50 -7.73
CA PHE A 96 11.65 -1.50 -8.82
C PHE A 96 12.28 -0.11 -8.96
N LEU A 97 11.46 0.94 -9.06
CA LEU A 97 11.95 2.33 -9.10
C LEU A 97 12.77 2.67 -7.84
N GLY A 98 12.39 2.13 -6.68
CA GLY A 98 13.10 2.34 -5.43
C GLY A 98 14.50 1.71 -5.34
N VAL A 99 14.77 0.62 -6.07
CA VAL A 99 16.08 -0.05 -6.07
C VAL A 99 17.05 0.48 -7.14
N LEU A 100 16.55 1.29 -8.09
CA LEU A 100 17.40 1.88 -9.11
C LEU A 100 18.42 2.86 -8.50
N PRO A 101 19.64 2.95 -9.07
CA PRO A 101 20.60 3.99 -8.70
C PRO A 101 19.98 5.40 -8.83
N PRO A 102 20.36 6.38 -7.99
CA PRO A 102 19.72 7.70 -7.97
C PRO A 102 19.65 8.40 -9.33
N ASP A 103 20.74 8.37 -10.10
CA ASP A 103 20.83 9.04 -11.40
C ASP A 103 19.86 8.41 -12.42
N THR A 104 19.79 7.08 -12.45
CA THR A 104 18.85 6.32 -13.30
C THR A 104 17.41 6.53 -12.84
N ARG A 105 17.17 6.47 -11.53
CA ARG A 105 15.84 6.60 -10.94
C ARG A 105 15.20 7.93 -11.30
N VAL A 106 15.90 9.04 -11.13
CA VAL A 106 15.37 10.38 -11.44
C VAL A 106 14.94 10.47 -12.90
N TRP A 107 15.73 9.89 -13.80
CA TRP A 107 15.40 9.89 -15.22
C TRP A 107 14.17 9.01 -15.52
N VAL A 108 14.12 7.78 -15.00
CA VAL A 108 13.00 6.85 -15.23
C VAL A 108 11.71 7.39 -14.61
N GLU A 109 11.74 7.90 -13.38
CA GLU A 109 10.57 8.50 -12.72
C GLU A 109 10.05 9.73 -13.49
N SER A 110 10.92 10.49 -14.18
CA SER A 110 10.50 11.63 -15.00
C SER A 110 9.68 11.24 -16.24
N GLN A 111 9.78 9.97 -16.67
CA GLN A 111 8.98 9.43 -17.77
C GLN A 111 7.63 8.88 -17.32
N CYS A 112 7.38 8.81 -16.00
CA CYS A 112 6.12 8.33 -15.41
C CYS A 112 5.67 6.94 -15.91
N PRO A 113 6.50 5.88 -15.78
CA PRO A 113 6.11 4.54 -16.24
C PRO A 113 4.86 4.04 -15.51
N GLU A 114 3.97 3.39 -16.24
CA GLU A 114 2.73 2.80 -15.74
C GLU A 114 2.87 1.31 -15.41
N SER A 115 3.91 0.64 -15.93
CA SER A 115 4.22 -0.77 -15.64
C SER A 115 5.70 -1.04 -15.37
N GLY A 116 5.99 -2.20 -14.77
CA GLY A 116 7.36 -2.66 -14.56
C GLY A 116 8.12 -2.87 -15.87
N GLU A 117 7.46 -3.42 -16.89
CA GLU A 117 8.03 -3.64 -18.22
C GLU A 117 8.41 -2.31 -18.91
N GLU A 118 7.55 -1.30 -18.80
CA GLU A 118 7.87 0.04 -19.30
C GLU A 118 9.08 0.63 -18.57
N ALA A 119 9.12 0.52 -17.24
CA ALA A 119 10.26 0.98 -16.46
C ALA A 119 11.57 0.25 -16.83
N VAL A 120 11.50 -1.05 -17.13
CA VAL A 120 12.66 -1.84 -17.60
C VAL A 120 13.13 -1.34 -18.96
N ALA A 121 12.22 -1.18 -19.93
CA ALA A 121 12.56 -0.68 -21.26
C ALA A 121 13.25 0.69 -21.20
N LEU A 122 12.75 1.59 -20.35
CA LEU A 122 13.35 2.90 -20.10
C LEU A 122 14.78 2.80 -19.53
N VAL A 123 15.03 1.87 -18.60
CA VAL A 123 16.37 1.65 -18.05
C VAL A 123 17.33 1.11 -19.11
N GLU A 124 16.87 0.20 -19.96
CA GLU A 124 17.66 -0.36 -21.06
C GLU A 124 18.01 0.71 -22.10
N ASP A 125 17.05 1.54 -22.50
CA ASP A 125 17.26 2.67 -23.42
C ASP A 125 18.28 3.66 -22.86
N LEU A 126 18.18 4.00 -21.56
CA LEU A 126 19.15 4.87 -20.89
C LEU A 126 20.55 4.25 -20.89
N ALA A 127 20.66 2.95 -20.61
CA ALA A 127 21.93 2.24 -20.61
C ALA A 127 22.57 2.22 -22.00
N GLN A 128 21.77 2.06 -23.06
CA GLN A 128 22.26 2.09 -24.43
C GLN A 128 22.77 3.49 -24.81
N MET A 129 22.03 4.55 -24.49
CA MET A 129 22.47 5.94 -24.75
C MET A 129 23.81 6.27 -24.08
N LEU A 130 24.04 5.75 -22.87
CA LEU A 130 25.30 5.94 -22.14
C LEU A 130 26.47 5.12 -22.70
N GLN A 131 26.21 4.02 -23.42
CA GLN A 131 27.25 3.23 -24.09
C GLN A 131 27.67 3.80 -25.45
N GLU A 132 26.83 4.64 -26.05
CA GLU A 132 27.08 5.29 -27.34
C GLU A 132 27.83 6.64 -27.22
N THR A 133 28.12 7.08 -25.99
CA THR A 133 28.83 8.33 -25.68
C THR A 133 30.26 8.07 -25.20
#